data_AF-A0AAN7DJD0-F1
#
_entry.id   AF-A0AAN7DJD0-F1
#
_cell.length_a   1.000
_cell.length_b   1.000
_cell.length_c   1.000
_cell.angle_alpha   90.00
_cell.angle_beta   90.00
_cell.angle_gamma   90.00
#
_symmetry.space_group_name_H-M   'P 1'
#
loop_
_entity.id
_entity.type
_entity.pdbx_description
1 polymer ?
#
loop_
_entity_poly.entity_id
_entity_poly.type
_entity_poly.pdbx_seq_one_letter_code
_entity_poly.pdbx_strand_id
1 'polypeptide(L)'
;MQAGQTLQEIRDGFALTGRNNFKPSLANDITDIYYLIQNAQNSLTLAAQGHEESNNKEKVDALDETFKEFVTLEHKLNMQKKAFETLKQRINAGEKITDPIAYYDNLTQTLNAESPDDATRINANPRYQSFKQHLWNINHPDEEMPSLGVGNDDDDVVMGPTKISLKCPVSMTWLDKPVTSTKCKHTYSKTAIFSLFPSMSHMITCPIPGCNRTLTRNDFMDDPVMADRVARAKEKKAAADTTEFFDV
;
A
#
# COMPACT_ATOMS: atom_id res chain seq x y z
N MET A 1 -14.33 -11.19 -39.92
CA MET A 1 -15.36 -11.59 -38.93
C MET A 1 -14.62 -12.19 -37.76
N GLN A 2 -14.53 -11.50 -36.62
CA GLN A 2 -13.94 -12.08 -35.41
C GLN A 2 -14.87 -13.21 -34.96
N ALA A 3 -14.33 -14.43 -34.84
CA ALA A 3 -15.07 -15.56 -34.31
C ALA A 3 -15.50 -15.21 -32.88
N GLY A 4 -16.81 -15.07 -32.67
CA GLY A 4 -17.37 -14.81 -31.34
C GLY A 4 -17.07 -16.00 -30.45
N GLN A 5 -16.43 -15.76 -29.30
CA GLN A 5 -16.24 -16.79 -28.30
C GLN A 5 -17.59 -17.36 -27.87
N THR A 6 -17.68 -18.67 -27.77
CA THR A 6 -18.89 -19.34 -27.28
C THR A 6 -19.04 -19.12 -25.77
N LEU A 7 -20.27 -19.14 -25.26
CA LEU A 7 -20.53 -19.04 -23.81
C LEU A 7 -19.79 -20.13 -23.00
N GLN A 8 -19.56 -21.28 -23.62
CA GLN A 8 -18.84 -22.38 -23.01
C GLN A 8 -17.33 -22.11 -22.93
N GLU A 9 -16.74 -21.52 -23.98
CA GLU A 9 -15.34 -21.05 -23.96
C GLU A 9 -15.12 -19.95 -22.91
N ILE A 10 -16.06 -19.02 -22.74
CA ILE A 10 -15.99 -17.98 -21.70
C ILE A 10 -16.04 -18.61 -20.31
N ARG A 11 -16.98 -19.53 -20.06
CA ARG A 11 -17.13 -20.23 -18.77
C ARG A 11 -15.91 -21.09 -18.42
N ASP A 12 -15.30 -21.73 -19.41
CA ASP A 12 -14.13 -22.59 -19.21
C ASP A 12 -12.83 -21.78 -19.09
N GLY A 13 -12.79 -20.58 -19.68
CA GLY A 13 -11.66 -19.65 -19.68
C GLY A 13 -11.63 -18.66 -18.50
N PHE A 14 -12.77 -18.27 -17.94
CA PHE A 14 -12.88 -17.21 -16.93
C PHE A 14 -13.57 -17.69 -15.65
N ALA A 15 -13.04 -17.31 -14.49
CA ALA A 15 -13.60 -17.68 -13.19
C ALA A 15 -13.99 -16.46 -12.35
N LEU A 16 -15.20 -16.48 -11.78
CA LEU A 16 -15.63 -15.51 -10.76
C LEU A 16 -15.11 -15.83 -9.35
N THR A 17 -14.34 -16.92 -9.21
CA THR A 17 -13.82 -17.41 -7.92
C THR A 17 -12.31 -17.51 -7.98
N GLY A 18 -11.64 -17.30 -6.84
CA GLY A 18 -10.20 -17.43 -6.74
C GLY A 18 -9.75 -18.82 -7.18
N ARG A 19 -8.74 -18.88 -8.02
CA ARG A 19 -8.14 -20.13 -8.50
C ARG A 19 -6.62 -20.04 -8.35
N ASN A 20 -5.98 -21.14 -7.93
CA ASN A 20 -4.52 -21.26 -7.91
C ASN A 20 -3.91 -21.59 -9.28
N ASN A 21 -4.74 -21.87 -10.29
CA ASN A 21 -4.28 -22.19 -11.64
C ASN A 21 -4.29 -20.93 -12.50
N PHE A 22 -3.37 -20.83 -13.47
CA PHE A 22 -3.08 -19.73 -14.42
C PHE A 22 -4.27 -19.16 -15.24
N LYS A 23 -5.51 -19.49 -14.91
CA LYS A 23 -6.71 -18.99 -15.57
C LYS A 23 -7.13 -17.62 -14.99
N PRO A 24 -7.56 -16.67 -15.83
CA PRO A 24 -8.11 -15.39 -15.38
C PRO A 24 -9.19 -15.56 -14.33
N SER A 25 -9.06 -14.84 -13.23
CA SER A 25 -10.05 -14.84 -12.15
C SER A 25 -10.28 -13.41 -11.67
N LEU A 26 -11.50 -12.94 -11.81
CA LEU A 26 -11.87 -11.60 -11.36
C LEU A 26 -11.60 -11.40 -9.85
N ALA A 27 -11.75 -12.46 -9.06
CA ALA A 27 -11.46 -12.41 -7.63
C ALA A 27 -9.96 -12.24 -7.33
N ASN A 28 -9.10 -12.91 -8.11
CA ASN A 28 -7.65 -12.73 -8.02
C ASN A 28 -7.27 -11.32 -8.50
N ASP A 29 -7.82 -10.88 -9.64
CA ASP A 29 -7.53 -9.56 -10.23
C ASP A 29 -7.92 -8.42 -9.28
N ILE A 30 -9.11 -8.49 -8.66
CA ILE A 30 -9.55 -7.52 -7.63
C ILE A 30 -8.57 -7.51 -6.45
N THR A 31 -8.12 -8.68 -6.03
CA THR A 31 -7.18 -8.82 -4.91
C THR A 31 -5.82 -8.22 -5.27
N ASP A 32 -5.32 -8.45 -6.48
CA ASP A 32 -4.07 -7.89 -6.97
C ASP A 32 -4.13 -6.36 -7.10
N ILE A 33 -5.23 -5.82 -7.62
CA ILE A 33 -5.48 -4.37 -7.68
C ILE A 33 -5.49 -3.79 -6.26
N TYR A 34 -6.15 -4.46 -5.31
CA TYR A 34 -6.19 -4.05 -3.91
C TYR A 34 -4.77 -3.96 -3.32
N TYR A 35 -3.94 -4.97 -3.55
CA TYR A 35 -2.53 -4.94 -3.13
C TYR A 35 -1.75 -3.79 -3.80
N LEU A 36 -2.00 -3.49 -5.07
CA LEU A 36 -1.35 -2.37 -5.76
C LEU A 36 -1.75 -1.01 -5.16
N ILE A 37 -3.03 -0.82 -4.84
CA ILE A 37 -3.55 0.38 -4.17
C ILE A 37 -2.86 0.56 -2.81
N GLN A 38 -2.82 -0.49 -1.99
CA GLN A 38 -2.18 -0.44 -0.68
C GLN A 38 -0.68 -0.15 -0.76
N ASN A 39 0.00 -0.72 -1.76
CA ASN A 39 1.41 -0.43 -2.01
C ASN A 39 1.63 1.03 -2.42
N ALA A 40 0.75 1.59 -3.25
CA ALA A 40 0.81 3.00 -3.64
C ALA A 40 0.61 3.91 -2.41
N GLN A 41 -0.39 3.64 -1.57
CA GLN A 41 -0.62 4.36 -0.31
C GLN A 41 0.61 4.34 0.61
N ASN A 42 1.29 3.19 0.75
CA ASN A 42 2.52 3.10 1.53
C ASN A 42 3.63 3.98 0.92
N SER A 43 3.82 3.94 -0.41
CA SER A 43 4.81 4.77 -1.09
C SER A 43 4.50 6.27 -0.98
N LEU A 44 3.22 6.67 -1.09
CA LEU A 44 2.78 8.05 -0.87
C LEU A 44 3.07 8.52 0.55
N THR A 45 2.80 7.68 1.55
CA THR A 45 3.13 7.96 2.96
C THR A 45 4.62 8.24 3.12
N LEU A 46 5.48 7.40 2.53
CA LEU A 46 6.93 7.59 2.62
C LEU A 46 7.37 8.89 1.93
N ALA A 47 6.84 9.19 0.75
CA ALA A 47 7.15 10.43 0.05
C ALA A 47 6.69 11.67 0.85
N ALA A 48 5.48 11.62 1.41
CA ALA A 48 4.89 12.73 2.16
C ALA A 48 5.67 13.03 3.44
N GLN A 49 6.01 12.00 4.21
CA GLN A 49 6.91 12.13 5.38
C GLN A 49 8.25 12.76 4.99
N GLY A 50 8.82 12.37 3.85
CA GLY A 50 10.07 12.93 3.36
C GLY A 50 9.98 14.44 3.09
N HIS A 51 8.84 14.90 2.56
CA HIS A 51 8.53 16.30 2.31
C HIS A 51 8.14 17.07 3.57
N GLU A 52 7.45 16.44 4.52
CA GLU A 52 7.12 17.00 5.84
C GLU A 52 8.40 17.31 6.63
N GLU A 53 9.35 16.38 6.66
CA GLU A 53 10.69 16.60 7.27
C GLU A 53 11.45 17.76 6.60
N SER A 54 11.16 18.08 5.35
CA SER A 54 11.74 19.21 4.61
C SER A 54 10.88 20.48 4.65
N ASN A 55 9.81 20.51 5.44
CA ASN A 55 8.82 21.60 5.48
C ASN A 55 8.25 22.00 4.11
N ASN A 56 8.17 21.04 3.17
CA ASN A 56 7.60 21.27 1.84
C ASN A 56 6.10 21.00 1.84
N LYS A 57 5.34 21.94 2.42
CA LYS A 57 3.90 21.82 2.60
C LYS A 57 3.13 21.61 1.29
N GLU A 58 3.50 22.32 0.23
CA GLU A 58 2.84 22.21 -1.09
C GLU A 58 2.85 20.77 -1.62
N LYS A 59 3.98 20.08 -1.51
CA LYS A 59 4.08 18.67 -1.93
C LYS A 59 3.37 17.72 -0.99
N VAL A 60 3.36 18.00 0.32
CA VAL A 60 2.60 17.20 1.29
C VAL A 60 1.11 17.27 0.99
N ASP A 61 0.58 18.48 0.77
CA ASP A 61 -0.83 18.69 0.42
C ASP A 61 -1.20 18.00 -0.90
N ALA A 62 -0.33 18.05 -1.92
CA ALA A 62 -0.55 17.32 -3.18
C ALA A 62 -0.58 15.78 -2.99
N LEU A 63 0.29 15.25 -2.13
CA LEU A 63 0.32 13.82 -1.80
C LEU A 63 -0.87 13.41 -0.94
N ASP A 64 -1.37 14.29 -0.07
CA ASP A 64 -2.60 14.10 0.70
C ASP A 64 -3.81 13.93 -0.21
N GLU A 65 -4.00 14.84 -1.18
CA GLU A 65 -5.07 14.73 -2.16
C GLU A 65 -4.97 13.44 -2.98
N THR A 66 -3.76 13.10 -3.43
CA THR A 66 -3.51 11.84 -4.14
C THR A 66 -3.87 10.62 -3.27
N PHE A 67 -3.56 10.67 -1.96
CA PHE A 67 -3.91 9.59 -1.04
C PHE A 67 -5.44 9.42 -0.91
N LYS A 68 -6.19 10.54 -0.83
CA LYS A 68 -7.66 10.54 -0.81
C LYS A 68 -8.27 9.92 -2.07
N GLU A 69 -7.66 10.15 -3.23
CA GLU A 69 -8.04 9.50 -4.49
C GLU A 69 -7.88 7.97 -4.41
N PHE A 70 -6.77 7.47 -3.86
CA PHE A 70 -6.56 6.04 -3.66
C PHE A 70 -7.55 5.42 -2.67
N VAL A 71 -7.87 6.12 -1.58
CA VAL A 71 -8.92 5.68 -0.62
C VAL A 71 -10.29 5.61 -1.31
N THR A 72 -10.60 6.56 -2.19
CA THR A 72 -11.83 6.55 -2.98
C THR A 72 -11.85 5.42 -4.00
N LEU A 73 -10.72 5.14 -4.65
CA LEU A 73 -10.58 4.02 -5.57
C LEU A 73 -10.77 2.67 -4.85
N GLU A 74 -10.17 2.51 -3.67
CA GLU A 74 -10.32 1.34 -2.80
C GLU A 74 -11.79 1.09 -2.45
N HIS A 75 -12.51 2.14 -2.07
CA HIS A 75 -13.93 2.07 -1.77
C HIS A 75 -14.77 1.62 -2.98
N LYS A 76 -14.55 2.23 -4.16
CA LYS A 76 -15.23 1.85 -5.40
C LYS A 76 -15.00 0.38 -5.75
N LEU A 77 -13.77 -0.10 -5.64
CA LEU A 77 -13.43 -1.50 -5.89
C LEU A 77 -14.14 -2.44 -4.92
N ASN A 78 -14.24 -2.06 -3.64
CA ASN A 78 -14.94 -2.85 -2.62
C ASN A 78 -16.45 -2.91 -2.88
N MET A 79 -17.07 -1.80 -3.32
CA MET A 79 -18.50 -1.79 -3.68
C MET A 79 -18.79 -2.70 -4.88
N GLN A 80 -17.96 -2.65 -5.91
CA GLN A 80 -18.07 -3.55 -7.07
C GLN A 80 -17.90 -5.01 -6.65
N LYS A 81 -16.91 -5.32 -5.82
CA LYS A 81 -16.70 -6.66 -5.26
C LYS A 81 -17.95 -7.16 -4.52
N LYS A 82 -18.52 -6.34 -3.64
CA LYS A 82 -19.74 -6.66 -2.88
C LYS A 82 -20.93 -6.92 -3.81
N ALA A 83 -21.07 -6.13 -4.87
CA ALA A 83 -22.11 -6.35 -5.87
C ALA A 83 -21.95 -7.70 -6.58
N PHE A 84 -20.72 -8.05 -7.00
CA PHE A 84 -20.41 -9.35 -7.61
C PHE A 84 -20.65 -10.52 -6.66
N GLU A 85 -20.25 -10.41 -5.40
CA GLU A 85 -20.46 -11.45 -4.39
C GLU A 85 -21.94 -11.69 -4.12
N THR A 86 -22.74 -10.62 -4.04
CA THR A 86 -24.20 -10.69 -3.87
C THR A 86 -24.86 -11.38 -5.07
N LEU A 87 -24.47 -10.99 -6.29
CA LEU A 87 -24.96 -11.61 -7.52
C LEU A 87 -24.62 -13.11 -7.55
N LYS A 88 -23.38 -13.47 -7.21
CA LYS A 88 -22.93 -14.87 -7.11
C LYS A 88 -23.76 -15.67 -6.09
N GLN A 89 -24.06 -15.10 -4.92
CA GLN A 89 -24.87 -15.76 -3.90
C GLN A 89 -26.28 -16.08 -4.40
N ARG A 90 -26.94 -15.13 -5.07
CA ARG A 90 -28.28 -15.33 -5.63
C ARG A 90 -28.33 -16.38 -6.73
N ILE A 91 -27.34 -16.36 -7.63
CA ILE A 91 -27.20 -17.39 -8.68
C ILE A 91 -27.06 -18.78 -8.05
N ASN A 92 -26.21 -18.91 -7.01
CA ASN A 92 -26.01 -20.17 -6.30
C ASN A 92 -27.27 -20.63 -5.54
N ALA A 93 -28.10 -19.70 -5.07
CA ALA A 93 -29.38 -20.00 -4.44
C ALA A 93 -30.47 -20.45 -5.44
N GLY A 94 -30.19 -20.41 -6.75
CA GLY A 94 -31.12 -20.81 -7.80
C GLY A 94 -32.17 -19.75 -8.14
N GLU A 95 -31.96 -18.49 -7.73
CA GLU A 95 -32.85 -17.38 -8.10
C GLU A 95 -32.80 -17.12 -9.62
N LYS A 96 -33.97 -16.89 -10.23
CA LYS A 96 -34.05 -16.48 -11.64
C LYS A 96 -33.72 -15.00 -11.76
N ILE A 97 -32.53 -14.70 -12.29
CA ILE A 97 -32.10 -13.33 -12.60
C ILE A 97 -32.30 -13.09 -14.09
N THR A 98 -33.30 -12.27 -14.44
CA THR A 98 -33.69 -11.99 -15.83
C THR A 98 -32.63 -11.17 -16.57
N ASP A 99 -32.05 -10.17 -15.89
CA ASP A 99 -31.00 -9.30 -16.42
C ASP A 99 -29.89 -9.11 -15.38
N PRO A 100 -28.82 -9.94 -15.42
CA PRO A 100 -27.72 -9.85 -14.47
C PRO A 100 -26.93 -8.54 -14.54
N ILE A 101 -26.89 -7.89 -15.72
CA ILE A 101 -26.13 -6.65 -15.94
C ILE A 101 -26.90 -5.49 -15.30
N ALA A 102 -28.17 -5.32 -15.65
CA ALA A 102 -29.01 -4.29 -15.05
C ALA A 102 -29.11 -4.48 -13.53
N TYR A 103 -29.15 -5.72 -13.05
CA TYR A 103 -29.12 -5.99 -11.62
C TYR A 103 -27.81 -5.52 -10.95
N TYR A 104 -26.66 -5.84 -11.55
CA TYR A 104 -25.35 -5.40 -11.05
C TYR A 104 -25.23 -3.87 -11.02
N ASP A 105 -25.67 -3.20 -12.07
CA ASP A 105 -25.61 -1.73 -12.17
C ASP A 105 -26.48 -1.07 -11.10
N ASN A 106 -27.73 -1.53 -10.93
CA ASN A 106 -28.62 -1.04 -9.88
C ASN A 106 -28.03 -1.29 -8.49
N LEU A 107 -27.50 -2.49 -8.22
CA LEU A 107 -26.92 -2.82 -6.92
C LEU A 107 -25.71 -1.93 -6.61
N THR A 108 -24.84 -1.68 -7.58
CA THR A 108 -23.68 -0.80 -7.42
C THR A 108 -24.11 0.64 -7.16
N GLN A 109 -25.13 1.14 -7.85
CA GLN A 109 -25.70 2.47 -7.62
C GLN A 109 -26.31 2.59 -6.22
N THR A 110 -27.09 1.60 -5.77
CA THR A 110 -27.65 1.58 -4.42
C THR A 110 -26.57 1.56 -3.36
N LEU A 111 -25.57 0.68 -3.48
CA LEU A 111 -24.46 0.62 -2.53
C LEU A 111 -23.65 1.92 -2.45
N ASN A 112 -23.43 2.58 -3.59
CA ASN A 112 -22.77 3.89 -3.62
C ASN A 112 -23.66 4.99 -2.99
N ALA A 113 -24.96 4.98 -3.23
CA ALA A 113 -25.89 5.97 -2.67
C ALA A 113 -26.12 5.80 -1.16
N GLU A 114 -26.03 4.58 -0.64
CA GLU A 114 -26.09 4.26 0.79
C GLU A 114 -24.78 4.52 1.52
N SER A 115 -23.68 4.77 0.79
CA SER A 115 -22.39 5.06 1.41
C SER A 115 -22.36 6.48 2.00
N PRO A 116 -21.66 6.70 3.13
CA PRO A 116 -21.44 8.04 3.66
C PRO A 116 -20.80 8.97 2.64
N ASP A 117 -20.91 10.27 2.85
CA ASP A 117 -20.23 11.26 2.02
C ASP A 117 -18.71 11.03 2.02
N ASP A 118 -18.05 11.50 0.96
CA ASP A 118 -16.63 11.23 0.75
C ASP A 118 -15.75 11.74 1.91
N ALA A 119 -16.05 12.90 2.49
CA ALA A 119 -15.23 13.44 3.57
C ALA A 119 -15.33 12.57 4.83
N THR A 120 -16.55 12.22 5.25
CA THR A 120 -16.78 11.32 6.40
C THR A 120 -16.12 9.96 6.17
N ARG A 121 -16.34 9.37 4.99
CA ARG A 121 -15.79 8.06 4.64
C ARG A 121 -14.26 8.04 4.60
N ILE A 122 -13.64 9.08 4.04
CA ILE A 122 -12.19 9.20 3.94
C ILE A 122 -11.57 9.40 5.33
N ASN A 123 -12.15 10.29 6.15
CA ASN A 123 -11.64 10.56 7.49
C ASN A 123 -11.79 9.36 8.44
N ALA A 124 -12.78 8.50 8.20
CA ALA A 124 -12.97 7.24 8.92
C ALA A 124 -12.08 6.09 8.38
N ASN A 125 -11.35 6.28 7.28
CA ASN A 125 -10.52 5.22 6.71
C ASN A 125 -9.24 4.99 7.56
N PRO A 126 -8.98 3.76 8.06
CA PRO A 126 -7.84 3.51 8.95
C PRO A 126 -6.47 3.81 8.32
N ARG A 127 -6.32 3.60 7.01
CA ARG A 127 -5.04 3.88 6.31
C ARG A 127 -4.81 5.37 6.16
N TYR A 128 -5.87 6.15 5.95
CA TYR A 128 -5.78 7.60 5.89
C TYR A 128 -5.50 8.23 7.27
N GLN A 129 -6.15 7.72 8.32
CA GLN A 129 -5.82 8.11 9.71
C GLN A 129 -4.35 7.82 10.05
N SER A 130 -3.86 6.62 9.70
CA SER A 130 -2.45 6.26 9.87
C SER A 130 -1.52 7.17 9.09
N PHE A 131 -1.87 7.52 7.85
CA PHE A 131 -1.11 8.46 7.02
C PHE A 131 -0.99 9.84 7.68
N LYS A 132 -2.10 10.41 8.15
CA LYS A 132 -2.09 11.70 8.85
C LYS A 132 -1.32 11.64 10.17
N GLN A 133 -1.47 10.56 10.95
CA GLN A 133 -0.73 10.36 12.19
C GLN A 133 0.79 10.33 11.94
N HIS A 134 1.20 9.63 10.88
CA HIS A 134 2.59 9.56 10.47
C HIS A 134 3.19 10.91 10.08
N LEU A 135 2.40 11.80 9.48
CA LEU A 135 2.83 13.16 9.18
C LEU A 135 2.86 14.03 10.44
N TRP A 136 1.82 13.96 11.26
CA TRP A 136 1.71 14.71 12.51
C TRP A 136 2.92 14.49 13.43
N ASN A 137 3.29 13.21 13.63
CA ASN A 137 4.37 12.81 14.53
C ASN A 137 5.77 13.33 14.13
N ILE A 138 5.95 13.81 12.89
CA ILE A 138 7.24 14.36 12.45
C ILE A 138 7.54 15.68 13.16
N ASN A 139 6.50 16.51 13.30
CA ASN A 139 6.61 17.84 13.91
C ASN A 139 6.06 17.87 15.34
N HIS A 140 5.32 16.85 15.77
CA HIS A 140 4.69 16.75 17.09
C HIS A 140 4.88 15.34 17.69
N PRO A 141 6.10 14.96 18.10
CA PRO A 141 6.41 13.59 18.52
C PRO A 141 5.75 13.15 19.84
N ASP A 142 5.42 14.11 20.71
CA ASP A 142 4.87 13.90 22.06
C ASP A 142 3.42 14.41 22.20
N GLU A 143 2.78 14.78 21.09
CA GLU A 143 1.40 15.26 21.08
C GLU A 143 0.49 14.28 20.33
N GLU A 144 -0.69 14.05 20.89
CA GLU A 144 -1.72 13.28 20.19
C GLU A 144 -2.23 14.04 18.97
N MET A 145 -2.43 13.32 17.86
CA MET A 145 -2.96 13.95 16.66
C MET A 145 -4.42 14.35 16.89
N PRO A 146 -4.83 15.57 16.52
CA PRO A 146 -6.23 15.95 16.52
C PRO A 146 -7.09 14.98 15.70
N SER A 147 -8.28 14.66 16.19
CA SER A 147 -9.20 13.79 15.45
C SER A 147 -9.56 14.40 14.09
N LEU A 148 -9.58 13.56 13.05
CA LEU A 148 -9.84 13.99 11.67
C LEU A 148 -11.33 14.14 11.35
N GLY A 149 -12.24 13.83 12.28
CA GLY A 149 -13.67 13.87 12.05
C GLY A 149 -14.53 13.63 13.30
N VAL A 150 -15.84 13.80 13.13
CA VAL A 150 -16.88 13.52 14.13
C VAL A 150 -17.39 12.10 13.89
N GLY A 151 -16.85 11.11 14.61
CA GLY A 151 -17.37 9.75 14.51
C GLY A 151 -16.41 8.67 15.00
N ASN A 152 -16.70 8.22 16.23
CA ASN A 152 -16.21 7.02 16.92
C ASN A 152 -14.85 7.14 17.64
N ASP A 153 -14.93 7.61 18.89
CA ASP A 153 -13.90 7.55 19.95
C ASP A 153 -13.61 6.11 20.46
N ASP A 154 -14.00 5.05 19.74
CA ASP A 154 -14.09 3.70 20.34
C ASP A 154 -13.27 2.59 19.63
N ASP A 155 -12.35 2.92 18.73
CA ASP A 155 -11.40 1.94 18.20
C ASP A 155 -9.97 2.50 18.17
N ASP A 156 -9.39 2.67 19.37
CA ASP A 156 -7.96 2.95 19.58
C ASP A 156 -7.10 1.76 19.10
N VAL A 157 -6.95 1.63 17.79
CA VAL A 157 -5.76 0.97 17.23
C VAL A 157 -4.68 2.03 17.19
N VAL A 158 -4.02 2.23 18.32
CA VAL A 158 -2.75 2.95 18.40
C VAL A 158 -1.71 2.13 17.64
N MET A 159 -1.64 2.30 16.32
CA MET A 159 -0.46 1.92 15.56
C MET A 159 0.64 2.87 15.97
N GLY A 160 1.44 2.44 16.97
CA GLY A 160 2.61 3.17 17.40
C GLY A 160 3.50 3.54 16.22
N PRO A 161 4.31 4.60 16.32
CA PRO A 161 5.16 5.07 15.23
C PRO A 161 5.96 3.88 14.71
N THR A 162 5.69 3.47 13.46
CA THR A 162 6.50 2.45 12.78
C THR A 162 7.85 3.10 12.57
N LYS A 163 8.77 2.87 13.52
CA LYS A 163 10.17 3.28 13.39
C LYS A 163 10.74 2.51 12.21
N ILE A 164 10.76 3.16 11.05
CA ILE A 164 11.40 2.61 9.86
C ILE A 164 12.90 2.53 10.18
N SER A 165 13.41 1.29 10.24
CA SER A 165 14.84 1.08 10.47
C SER A 165 15.63 1.65 9.29
N LEU A 166 16.49 2.62 9.58
CA LEU A 166 17.42 3.19 8.61
C LEU A 166 18.70 2.34 8.44
N LYS A 167 18.74 1.19 9.12
CA LYS A 167 19.79 0.18 8.97
C LYS A 167 19.37 -0.87 7.95
N CYS A 168 20.30 -1.25 7.10
CA CYS A 168 20.13 -2.33 6.14
C CYS A 168 19.98 -3.67 6.89
N PRO A 169 18.96 -4.48 6.57
CA PRO A 169 18.77 -5.79 7.21
C PRO A 169 19.84 -6.83 6.82
N VAL A 170 20.61 -6.58 5.75
CA VAL A 170 21.69 -7.47 5.29
C VAL A 170 23.04 -7.08 5.88
N SER A 171 23.45 -5.81 5.74
CA SER A 171 24.75 -5.35 6.25
C SER A 171 24.72 -4.94 7.73
N MET A 172 23.53 -4.79 8.33
CA MET A 172 23.31 -4.29 9.69
C MET A 172 23.88 -2.87 9.96
N THR A 173 24.35 -2.20 8.91
CA THR A 173 24.85 -0.81 8.92
C THR A 173 23.82 0.14 8.35
N TRP A 174 24.08 1.45 8.39
CA TRP A 174 23.25 2.43 7.68
C TRP A 174 23.07 2.06 6.21
N LEU A 175 21.87 2.30 5.69
CA LEU A 175 21.60 2.12 4.26
C LEU A 175 22.58 2.97 3.43
N ASP A 176 23.18 2.35 2.42
CA ASP A 176 24.04 2.99 1.43
C ASP A 176 23.46 2.72 0.04
N LYS A 177 23.13 3.79 -0.68
CA LYS A 177 22.36 3.76 -1.93
C LYS A 177 21.15 2.81 -1.80
N PRO A 178 20.16 3.15 -0.98
CA PRO A 178 19.04 2.24 -0.71
C PRO A 178 18.30 1.88 -2.00
N VAL A 179 18.00 0.60 -2.13
CA VAL A 179 17.14 0.04 -3.18
C VAL A 179 16.00 -0.71 -2.54
N THR A 180 14.80 -0.52 -3.08
CA THR A 180 13.58 -1.13 -2.56
C THR A 180 13.03 -2.13 -3.58
N SER A 181 12.68 -3.33 -3.10
CA SER A 181 12.11 -4.36 -3.96
C SER A 181 10.66 -4.00 -4.35
N THR A 182 10.31 -4.10 -5.62
CA THR A 182 8.94 -3.92 -6.11
C THR A 182 7.99 -5.02 -5.64
N LYS A 183 8.51 -6.22 -5.31
CA LYS A 183 7.72 -7.40 -4.90
C LYS A 183 7.40 -7.47 -3.41
N CYS A 184 8.37 -7.17 -2.55
CA CYS A 184 8.20 -7.24 -1.09
C CYS A 184 8.36 -5.90 -0.36
N LYS A 185 8.71 -4.82 -1.07
CA LYS A 185 8.86 -3.45 -0.55
C LYS A 185 9.86 -3.31 0.60
N HIS A 186 10.76 -4.28 0.76
CA HIS A 186 11.88 -4.19 1.67
C HIS A 186 13.04 -3.42 1.04
N THR A 187 13.66 -2.56 1.84
CA THR A 187 14.77 -1.69 1.44
C THR A 187 16.11 -2.26 1.90
N TYR A 188 17.10 -2.23 1.02
CA TYR A 188 18.45 -2.75 1.26
C TYR A 188 19.50 -1.78 0.74
N SER A 189 20.74 -1.87 1.23
CA SER A 189 21.87 -1.22 0.56
C SER A 189 22.15 -1.92 -0.77
N LYS A 190 22.31 -1.15 -1.85
CA LYS A 190 22.50 -1.69 -3.21
C LYS A 190 23.65 -2.69 -3.28
N THR A 191 24.81 -2.35 -2.73
CA THR A 191 25.97 -3.25 -2.73
C THR A 191 25.70 -4.54 -1.96
N ALA A 192 25.05 -4.45 -0.79
CA ALA A 192 24.77 -5.60 0.06
C ALA A 192 23.81 -6.59 -0.59
N ILE A 193 22.66 -6.13 -1.12
CA ILE A 193 21.68 -7.05 -1.72
C ILE A 193 22.17 -7.62 -3.06
N PHE A 194 22.89 -6.83 -3.87
CA PHE A 194 23.42 -7.33 -5.14
C PHE A 194 24.55 -8.36 -4.96
N SER A 195 25.28 -8.32 -3.84
CA SER A 195 26.30 -9.31 -3.49
C SER A 195 25.74 -10.69 -3.15
N LEU A 196 24.47 -10.78 -2.76
CA LEU A 196 23.80 -12.05 -2.44
C LEU A 196 23.41 -12.85 -3.69
N PHE A 197 23.42 -12.23 -4.88
CA PHE A 197 23.07 -12.92 -6.12
C PHE A 197 24.20 -13.88 -6.56
N PRO A 198 23.95 -15.19 -6.63
CA PRO A 198 24.96 -16.15 -7.08
C PRO A 198 25.28 -15.96 -8.57
N SER A 199 26.51 -16.33 -8.98
CA SER A 199 26.97 -16.16 -10.36
C SER A 199 26.16 -16.97 -11.39
N MET A 200 25.59 -18.11 -10.96
CA MET A 200 24.89 -19.07 -11.83
C MET A 200 23.36 -18.98 -11.75
N SER A 201 22.80 -18.24 -10.79
CA SER A 201 21.35 -18.06 -10.64
C SER A 201 21.02 -16.58 -10.44
N HIS A 202 20.08 -16.06 -11.25
CA HIS A 202 19.66 -14.66 -11.20
C HIS A 202 18.57 -14.38 -10.17
N MET A 203 18.31 -15.34 -9.27
CA MET A 203 17.23 -15.29 -8.29
C MET A 203 17.75 -15.55 -6.88
N ILE A 204 17.23 -14.77 -5.93
CA ILE A 204 17.44 -14.97 -4.49
C ILE A 204 16.09 -14.93 -3.78
N THR A 205 15.99 -15.53 -2.61
CA THR A 205 14.85 -15.30 -1.70
C THR A 205 15.11 -14.04 -0.89
N CYS A 206 14.05 -13.29 -0.59
CA CYS A 206 14.13 -12.11 0.27
C CYS A 206 14.83 -12.46 1.60
N PRO A 207 15.90 -11.76 2.00
CA PRO A 207 16.68 -12.10 3.19
C PRO A 207 16.02 -11.64 4.51
N ILE A 208 14.82 -11.06 4.47
CA ILE A 208 14.10 -10.67 5.68
C ILE A 208 13.41 -11.90 6.27
N PRO A 209 13.63 -12.21 7.56
CA PRO A 209 12.93 -13.30 8.24
C PRO A 209 11.41 -13.18 8.08
N GLY A 210 10.77 -14.25 7.60
CA GLY A 210 9.32 -14.28 7.35
C GLY A 210 8.87 -13.83 5.95
N CYS A 211 9.77 -13.35 5.09
CA CYS A 211 9.45 -13.02 3.71
C CYS A 211 9.96 -14.09 2.72
N ASN A 212 9.04 -14.79 2.07
CA ASN A 212 9.38 -15.88 1.14
C ASN A 212 9.33 -15.47 -0.33
N ARG A 213 9.39 -14.17 -0.64
CA ARG A 213 9.33 -13.67 -2.03
C ARG A 213 10.64 -13.91 -2.76
N THR A 214 10.56 -14.35 -4.02
CA THR A 214 11.72 -14.54 -4.91
C THR A 214 12.01 -13.26 -5.68
N LEU A 215 13.24 -12.77 -5.57
CA LEU A 215 13.73 -11.49 -6.08
C LEU A 215 14.77 -11.70 -7.18
N THR A 216 14.73 -10.84 -8.18
CA THR A 216 15.68 -10.71 -9.28
C THR A 216 16.30 -9.31 -9.26
N ARG A 217 17.40 -9.10 -9.98
CA ARG A 217 18.05 -7.77 -10.06
C ARG A 217 17.13 -6.67 -10.58
N ASN A 218 16.19 -7.02 -11.46
CA ASN A 218 15.23 -6.07 -12.05
C ASN A 218 14.07 -5.72 -11.11
N ASP A 219 13.92 -6.46 -10.00
CA ASP A 219 12.87 -6.18 -9.02
C ASP A 219 13.27 -5.06 -8.06
N PHE A 220 14.46 -4.46 -8.18
CA PHE A 220 14.94 -3.41 -7.29
C PHE A 220 14.89 -2.05 -7.98
N MET A 221 14.31 -1.07 -7.30
CA MET A 221 14.33 0.34 -7.72
C MET A 221 15.11 1.16 -6.72
N ASP A 222 15.86 2.15 -7.20
CA ASP A 222 16.57 3.10 -6.34
C ASP A 222 15.53 3.88 -5.51
N ASP A 223 15.82 4.04 -4.21
CA ASP A 223 14.92 4.69 -3.25
C ASP A 223 15.53 6.02 -2.77
N PRO A 224 15.40 7.10 -3.56
CA PRO A 224 15.99 8.39 -3.22
C PRO A 224 15.40 8.98 -1.93
N VAL A 225 14.15 8.65 -1.60
CA VAL A 225 13.49 9.11 -0.37
C VAL A 225 14.17 8.48 0.85
N MET A 226 14.40 7.17 0.83
CA MET A 226 15.16 6.49 1.89
C MET A 226 16.61 6.96 1.96
N ALA A 227 17.23 7.29 0.82
CA ALA A 227 18.60 7.82 0.80
C ALA A 227 18.69 9.15 1.54
N ASP A 228 17.75 10.05 1.27
CA ASP A 228 17.67 11.36 1.92
C ASP A 228 17.39 11.24 3.42
N ARG A 229 16.44 10.38 3.82
CA ARG A 229 16.17 10.08 5.24
C ARG A 229 17.41 9.59 5.98
N VAL A 230 18.19 8.71 5.36
CA VAL A 230 19.43 8.18 5.95
C VAL A 230 20.50 9.26 6.06
N ALA A 231 20.62 10.14 5.06
CA ALA A 231 21.53 11.27 5.10
C ALA A 231 21.20 12.21 6.27
N ARG A 232 19.93 12.65 6.37
CA ARG A 232 19.44 13.50 7.46
C ARG A 232 19.64 12.87 8.84
N ALA A 233 19.37 11.57 8.96
CA ALA A 233 19.54 10.86 10.23
C ALA A 233 21.03 10.71 10.62
N LYS A 234 21.93 10.52 9.65
CA LYS A 234 23.39 10.53 9.89
C LYS A 234 23.87 11.90 10.36
N GLU A 235 23.38 12.98 9.75
CA GLU A 235 23.69 14.36 10.15
C GLU A 235 23.19 14.65 11.57
N LYS A 236 21.93 14.30 11.90
CA LYS A 236 21.39 14.42 13.26
C LYS A 236 22.22 13.65 14.29
N LYS A 237 22.64 12.42 13.96
CA LYS A 237 23.49 11.63 14.86
C LYS A 237 24.88 12.24 15.03
N ALA A 238 25.49 12.76 13.96
CA ALA A 238 26.79 13.43 14.04
C ALA A 238 26.73 14.72 14.87
N ALA A 239 25.64 15.49 14.75
CA ALA A 239 25.41 16.69 15.54
C ALA A 239 25.23 16.38 17.04
N ALA A 240 24.51 15.29 17.36
CA ALA A 240 24.34 14.82 18.74
C ALA A 240 25.65 14.33 19.37
N ASP A 241 26.49 13.59 18.62
CA ASP A 241 27.81 13.13 19.07
C ASP A 241 28.76 14.31 19.38
N THR A 242 28.65 15.43 18.64
CA THR A 242 29.50 16.61 18.88
C THR A 242 29.12 17.43 20.11
N THR A 243 27.89 17.31 20.60
CA THR A 243 27.41 18.07 21.78
C THR A 243 27.71 17.40 23.12
N GLU A 244 28.04 16.10 23.13
CA GLU A 244 28.31 15.34 24.36
C GLU A 244 29.78 15.38 24.83
N PHE A 245 30.67 16.11 24.13
CA PHE A 245 32.12 16.15 24.40
C PHE A 245 32.68 17.52 24.83
N PHE A 246 31.87 18.35 25.50
CA PHE A 246 32.36 19.54 26.20
C PHE A 246 31.87 19.57 27.65
N ASP A 247 32.40 18.68 28.47
CA ASP A 247 32.51 18.88 29.93
C ASP A 247 34.01 19.01 30.27
N VAL A 248 34.44 20.24 30.58
CA VAL A 248 35.69 20.56 31.29
C VAL A 248 35.32 21.41 32.49
#